data_AF-A0A2E4D410-F1
#
_entry.id   AF-A0A2E4D410-F1
#
_cell.length_a   1.000
_cell.length_b   1.000
_cell.length_c   1.000
_cell.angle_alpha   90.00
_cell.angle_beta   90.00
_cell.angle_gamma   90.00
#
_symmetry.space_group_name_H-M   'P 1'
#
loop_
_entity.id
_entity.type
_entity.pdbx_description
1 polymer ?
#
loop_
_entity_poly.entity_id
_entity_poly.type
_entity_poly.pdbx_seq_one_letter_code
_entity_poly.pdbx_strand_id
1 'polypeptide(L)'
;MAKIIHKGMWIDLSSLKAKDRKNFITSLVFGFIASIFFGIHLAHIGLLGQEPVTDSWVSETGLIIIRVLMIIFFLVGSYFYKKFYSSQDDFYKSYHNFTFAGGAYGFLVFGSILTILAPYFEYQPTFYEFFLTFAAGTVFGGYYFYKKYIA
;
A
#
# COMPACT_ATOMS: atom_id res chain seq x y z
N MET A 1 -0.25 20.93 -10.55
CA MET A 1 0.72 19.88 -10.18
C MET A 1 0.28 19.35 -8.82
N ALA A 2 0.60 18.11 -8.47
CA ALA A 2 0.13 17.51 -7.21
C ALA A 2 0.58 18.33 -5.99
N LYS A 3 -0.38 18.98 -5.33
CA LYS A 3 -0.15 19.67 -4.07
C LYS A 3 -0.31 18.70 -2.91
N ILE A 4 0.71 18.58 -2.09
CA ILE A 4 0.73 17.74 -0.89
C ILE A 4 0.06 18.52 0.26
N ILE A 5 -0.89 17.88 0.93
CA ILE A 5 -1.70 18.47 2.02
C ILE A 5 -1.76 17.50 3.22
N HIS A 6 -2.43 17.94 4.29
CA HIS A 6 -2.64 17.15 5.52
C HIS A 6 -1.35 16.52 6.06
N LYS A 7 -0.32 17.34 6.30
CA LYS A 7 0.95 16.91 6.88
C LYS A 7 1.69 15.82 6.09
N GLY A 8 1.58 15.86 4.77
CA GLY A 8 2.25 14.88 3.91
C GLY A 8 1.48 13.57 3.75
N MET A 9 0.21 13.52 4.13
CA MET A 9 -0.59 12.29 4.05
C MET A 9 -1.50 12.25 2.82
N TRP A 10 -1.81 13.39 2.20
CA TRP A 10 -2.81 13.47 1.14
C TRP A 10 -2.32 14.34 -0.03
N ILE A 11 -2.94 14.13 -1.18
CA ILE A 11 -2.80 14.97 -2.37
C ILE A 11 -4.11 15.73 -2.57
N ASP A 12 -4.02 17.03 -2.82
CA ASP A 12 -5.17 17.85 -3.19
C ASP A 12 -5.61 17.53 -4.62
N LEU A 13 -6.74 16.84 -4.77
CA LEU A 13 -7.28 16.46 -6.08
C LEU A 13 -7.66 17.65 -6.96
N SER A 14 -7.93 18.82 -6.37
CA SER A 14 -8.27 20.04 -7.12
C SER A 14 -7.03 20.67 -7.77
N SER A 15 -5.83 20.40 -7.24
CA SER A 15 -4.56 20.89 -7.77
C SER A 15 -4.09 20.17 -9.06
N LEU A 16 -4.75 19.06 -9.41
CA LEU A 16 -4.37 18.18 -10.52
C LEU A 16 -5.00 18.64 -11.83
N LYS A 17 -4.23 18.55 -12.92
CA LYS A 17 -4.77 18.70 -14.28
C LYS A 17 -5.79 17.59 -14.55
N ALA A 18 -6.80 17.85 -15.38
CA ALA A 18 -7.89 16.90 -15.62
C ALA A 18 -7.42 15.48 -16.00
N LYS A 19 -6.41 15.37 -16.87
CA LYS A 19 -5.81 14.08 -17.28
C LYS A 19 -5.12 13.35 -16.12
N ASP A 20 -4.34 14.08 -15.32
CA ASP A 20 -3.61 13.52 -14.18
C ASP A 20 -4.57 13.11 -13.06
N ARG A 21 -5.59 13.93 -12.82
CA ARG A 21 -6.68 13.63 -11.88
C ARG A 21 -7.40 12.35 -12.27
N LYS A 22 -7.73 12.19 -13.57
CA LYS A 22 -8.35 10.96 -14.08
C LYS A 22 -7.45 9.76 -13.82
N ASN A 23 -6.17 9.82 -14.21
CA ASN A 23 -5.23 8.72 -13.99
C ASN A 23 -5.09 8.37 -12.50
N PHE A 24 -4.96 9.37 -11.63
CA PHE A 24 -4.82 9.16 -10.19
C PHE A 24 -6.08 8.54 -9.58
N ILE A 25 -7.27 9.06 -9.89
CA ILE A 25 -8.54 8.49 -9.41
C ILE A 25 -8.74 7.08 -9.95
N THR A 26 -8.47 6.83 -11.23
CA THR A 26 -8.54 5.47 -11.80
C THR A 26 -7.60 4.53 -11.05
N SER A 27 -6.36 4.96 -10.77
CA SER A 27 -5.43 4.17 -9.97
C SER A 27 -6.01 3.83 -8.58
N LEU A 28 -6.57 4.82 -7.88
CA LEU A 28 -7.18 4.61 -6.57
C LEU A 28 -8.39 3.65 -6.62
N VAL A 29 -9.26 3.78 -7.62
CA VAL A 29 -10.42 2.89 -7.78
C VAL A 29 -9.98 1.44 -7.99
N PHE A 30 -9.02 1.21 -8.90
CA PHE A 30 -8.49 -0.13 -9.16
C PHE A 30 -7.74 -0.68 -7.94
N GLY A 31 -6.96 0.16 -7.23
CA GLY A 31 -6.31 -0.22 -5.98
C GLY A 31 -7.30 -0.56 -4.87
N PHE A 32 -8.40 0.16 -4.76
CA PHE A 32 -9.47 -0.12 -3.80
C PHE A 32 -10.16 -1.46 -4.10
N ILE A 33 -10.51 -1.72 -5.37
CA ILE A 33 -11.08 -3.01 -5.78
C ILE A 33 -10.10 -4.16 -5.51
N ALA A 34 -8.81 -3.99 -5.83
CA ALA A 34 -7.79 -4.97 -5.50
C ALA A 34 -7.70 -5.21 -3.98
N SER A 35 -7.85 -4.16 -3.17
CA SER A 35 -7.82 -4.27 -1.70
C SER A 35 -9.02 -5.04 -1.14
N ILE A 36 -10.19 -4.97 -1.79
CA ILE A 36 -11.35 -5.81 -1.41
C ILE A 36 -11.03 -7.29 -1.64
N PHE A 37 -10.53 -7.65 -2.83
CA PHE A 37 -10.14 -9.03 -3.12
C PHE A 37 -9.00 -9.51 -2.23
N PHE A 38 -8.07 -8.61 -1.90
CA PHE A 38 -7.02 -8.86 -0.94
C PHE A 38 -7.56 -9.17 0.46
N GLY A 39 -8.57 -8.42 0.93
CA GLY A 39 -9.25 -8.71 2.20
C GLY A 39 -9.90 -10.10 2.21
N ILE A 40 -10.53 -10.52 1.11
CA ILE A 40 -11.10 -11.88 0.99
C ILE A 40 -9.98 -12.92 1.01
N HIS A 41 -8.86 -12.67 0.33
CA HIS A 41 -7.71 -13.55 0.36
C HIS A 41 -7.15 -13.71 1.78
N LEU A 42 -6.98 -12.60 2.52
CA LEU A 42 -6.50 -12.59 3.90
C LEU A 42 -7.43 -13.34 4.85
N ALA A 43 -8.74 -13.15 4.71
CA ALA A 43 -9.73 -13.85 5.52
C ALA A 43 -9.65 -15.38 5.36
N HIS A 44 -9.14 -15.87 4.22
CA HIS A 44 -8.99 -17.29 3.97
C HIS A 44 -7.68 -17.87 4.50
N ILE A 45 -6.56 -17.14 4.41
CA ILE A 45 -5.24 -17.65 4.81
C ILE A 45 -4.84 -17.32 6.25
N GLY A 46 -5.67 -16.53 6.96
CA GLY A 46 -5.37 -16.02 8.29
C GLY A 46 -4.54 -14.73 8.24
N LEU A 47 -4.81 -13.83 9.20
CA LEU A 47 -4.12 -12.55 9.37
C LEU A 47 -3.53 -12.49 10.77
N LEU A 48 -2.31 -11.97 10.95
CA LEU A 48 -1.63 -11.87 12.26
C LEU A 48 -1.48 -13.23 12.97
N GLY A 49 -0.97 -14.23 12.26
CA GLY A 49 -0.66 -15.55 12.84
C GLY A 49 -1.89 -16.42 13.14
N GLN A 50 -3.07 -16.03 12.64
CA GLN A 50 -4.24 -16.90 12.64
C GLN A 50 -4.09 -18.02 11.62
N GLU A 51 -4.68 -19.17 11.93
CA GLU A 51 -4.73 -20.32 11.02
C GLU A 51 -5.65 -20.03 9.81
N PRO A 52 -5.36 -20.60 8.64
CA PRO A 52 -6.26 -20.56 7.49
C PRO A 52 -7.65 -21.11 7.81
N VAL A 53 -8.69 -20.49 7.25
CA VAL A 53 -10.07 -20.93 7.44
C VAL A 53 -10.34 -22.12 6.52
N THR A 54 -10.51 -23.30 7.10
CA THR A 54 -10.77 -24.55 6.37
C THR A 54 -12.22 -24.69 5.91
N ASP A 55 -13.18 -24.11 6.64
CA ASP A 55 -14.60 -24.04 6.26
C ASP A 55 -14.92 -22.70 5.61
N SER A 56 -14.41 -22.53 4.38
CA SER A 56 -14.59 -21.31 3.59
C SER A 56 -15.93 -21.31 2.84
N TRP A 57 -16.66 -20.19 2.88
CA TRP A 57 -17.83 -19.95 2.02
C TRP A 57 -17.48 -19.85 0.53
N VAL A 58 -16.20 -19.66 0.22
CA VAL A 58 -15.64 -19.63 -1.14
C VAL A 58 -14.97 -20.96 -1.45
N SER A 59 -15.30 -21.57 -2.58
CA SER A 59 -14.61 -22.76 -3.10
C SER A 59 -13.16 -22.45 -3.50
N GLU A 60 -12.30 -23.47 -3.52
CA GLU A 60 -10.91 -23.33 -3.99
C GLU A 60 -10.79 -22.67 -5.37
N THR A 61 -11.62 -23.11 -6.33
CA THR A 61 -11.69 -22.50 -7.66
C THR A 61 -12.11 -21.03 -7.61
N GLY A 62 -13.08 -20.69 -6.76
CA GLY A 62 -13.51 -19.31 -6.55
C GLY A 62 -12.40 -18.44 -5.96
N LEU A 63 -11.61 -18.98 -5.02
CA LEU A 63 -10.49 -18.30 -4.41
C LEU A 63 -9.37 -18.02 -5.42
N ILE A 64 -9.07 -18.97 -6.31
CA ILE A 64 -8.12 -18.77 -7.41
C ILE A 64 -8.57 -17.61 -8.30
N ILE A 65 -9.85 -17.55 -8.68
CA ILE A 65 -10.40 -16.46 -9.49
C ILE A 65 -10.23 -15.11 -8.76
N ILE A 66 -10.56 -15.05 -7.47
CA ILE A 66 -10.39 -13.85 -6.64
C ILE A 66 -8.93 -13.38 -6.63
N ARG A 67 -7.97 -14.30 -6.45
CA ARG A 67 -6.53 -13.98 -6.46
C ARG A 67 -6.05 -13.47 -7.81
N VAL A 68 -6.53 -14.06 -8.91
CA VAL A 68 -6.21 -13.60 -10.28
C VAL A 68 -6.78 -12.20 -10.52
N LEU A 69 -8.04 -11.96 -10.14
CA LEU A 69 -8.67 -10.64 -10.24
C LEU A 69 -7.91 -9.61 -9.42
N MET A 70 -7.58 -9.91 -8.16
CA MET A 70 -6.77 -9.06 -7.28
C MET A 70 -5.49 -8.60 -7.99
N ILE A 71 -4.73 -9.52 -8.58
CA ILE A 71 -3.49 -9.22 -9.30
C ILE A 71 -3.77 -8.32 -10.51
N ILE A 72 -4.79 -8.64 -11.32
CA ILE A 72 -5.16 -7.84 -12.50
C ILE A 72 -5.52 -6.40 -12.09
N PHE A 73 -6.38 -6.23 -11.08
CA PHE A 73 -6.78 -4.91 -10.61
C PHE A 73 -5.58 -4.13 -10.05
N PHE A 74 -4.67 -4.80 -9.34
CA PHE A 74 -3.45 -4.18 -8.82
C PHE A 74 -2.53 -3.70 -9.95
N LEU A 75 -2.33 -4.50 -10.99
CA LEU A 75 -1.51 -4.16 -12.16
C LEU A 75 -2.12 -3.00 -12.96
N VAL A 76 -3.43 -3.00 -13.18
CA VAL A 76 -4.12 -1.88 -13.86
C VAL A 76 -4.03 -0.61 -13.02
N GLY A 77 -4.25 -0.69 -11.70
CA GLY A 77 -4.09 0.45 -10.79
C GLY A 77 -2.67 1.03 -10.83
N SER A 78 -1.67 0.15 -10.81
CA SER A 78 -0.24 0.51 -10.91
C SER A 78 0.10 1.16 -12.25
N TYR A 79 -0.47 0.68 -13.35
CA TYR A 79 -0.29 1.27 -14.68
C TYR A 79 -0.79 2.73 -14.75
N PHE A 80 -1.98 3.00 -14.19
CA PHE A 80 -2.52 4.36 -14.13
C PHE A 80 -1.75 5.23 -13.14
N TYR A 81 -1.27 4.68 -12.02
CA TYR A 81 -0.39 5.40 -11.10
C TYR A 81 0.89 5.84 -11.81
N LYS A 82 1.52 4.95 -12.57
CA LYS A 82 2.73 5.26 -13.35
C LYS A 82 2.50 6.43 -14.30
N LYS A 83 1.37 6.44 -15.03
CA LYS A 83 1.01 7.56 -15.91
C LYS A 83 0.88 8.88 -15.16
N PHE A 84 0.27 8.87 -13.97
CA PHE A 84 0.16 10.03 -13.10
C PHE A 84 1.54 10.48 -12.57
N TYR A 85 2.32 9.54 -12.03
CA TYR A 85 3.65 9.80 -11.48
C TYR A 85 4.60 10.41 -12.52
N SER A 86 4.62 9.86 -13.74
CA SER A 86 5.50 10.35 -14.82
C SER A 86 5.18 11.78 -15.26
N SER A 87 3.97 12.29 -15.03
CA SER A 87 3.58 13.66 -15.37
C SER A 87 3.77 14.66 -14.23
N GLN A 88 4.17 14.21 -13.04
CA GLN A 88 4.42 15.10 -11.90
C GLN A 88 5.82 15.73 -11.93
N ASP A 89 5.95 16.82 -11.18
CA ASP A 89 7.20 17.55 -11.00
C ASP A 89 8.16 16.84 -10.04
N ASP A 90 9.37 17.37 -9.95
CA ASP A 90 10.44 16.80 -9.11
C ASP A 90 10.13 16.93 -7.62
N PHE A 91 9.29 17.89 -7.23
CA PHE A 91 8.82 18.02 -5.85
C PHE A 91 7.94 16.84 -5.44
N TYR A 92 6.93 16.49 -6.24
CA TYR A 92 6.11 15.31 -5.99
C TYR A 92 6.92 14.01 -6.07
N LYS A 93 7.82 13.89 -7.06
CA LYS A 93 8.68 12.71 -7.17
C LYS A 93 9.59 12.54 -5.95
N SER A 94 10.10 13.65 -5.41
CA SER A 94 10.86 13.63 -4.15
C SER A 94 9.97 13.13 -3.01
N TYR A 95 8.77 13.68 -2.84
CA TYR A 95 7.81 13.19 -1.84
C TYR A 95 7.51 11.68 -1.99
N HIS A 96 7.28 11.21 -3.21
CA HIS A 96 7.08 9.79 -3.49
C HIS A 96 8.30 8.95 -3.07
N ASN A 97 9.52 9.41 -3.36
CA ASN A 97 10.74 8.73 -2.93
C ASN A 97 10.90 8.73 -1.41
N PHE A 98 10.55 9.81 -0.72
CA PHE A 98 10.58 9.89 0.74
C PHE A 98 9.57 8.93 1.40
N THR A 99 8.34 8.87 0.87
CA THR A 99 7.32 7.93 1.35
C THR A 99 7.73 6.48 1.09
N PHE A 100 8.23 6.17 -0.11
CA PHE A 100 8.71 4.83 -0.46
C PHE A 100 9.93 4.41 0.39
N ALA A 101 10.91 5.30 0.55
CA ALA A 101 12.09 5.04 1.39
C ALA A 101 11.71 4.86 2.86
N GLY A 102 10.78 5.68 3.38
CA GLY A 102 10.21 5.50 4.71
C GLY A 102 9.54 4.14 4.87
N GLY A 103 8.78 3.70 3.87
CA GLY A 103 8.20 2.36 3.83
C GLY A 103 9.25 1.26 3.85
N ALA A 104 10.27 1.35 2.99
CA ALA A 104 11.37 0.39 2.95
C ALA A 104 12.13 0.34 4.29
N TYR A 105 12.34 1.49 4.94
CA TYR A 105 12.91 1.56 6.28
C TYR A 105 12.03 0.88 7.32
N GLY A 106 10.72 1.13 7.29
CA GLY A 106 9.77 0.46 8.18
C GLY A 106 9.77 -1.06 8.00
N PHE A 107 9.71 -1.52 6.76
CA PHE A 107 9.84 -2.94 6.41
C PHE A 107 11.13 -3.55 6.96
N LEU A 108 12.28 -2.91 6.70
CA LEU A 108 13.57 -3.47 7.07
C LEU A 108 13.80 -3.43 8.58
N VAL A 109 13.59 -2.27 9.22
CA VAL A 109 13.92 -2.08 10.64
C VAL A 109 12.85 -2.70 11.53
N PHE A 110 11.58 -2.31 11.38
CA PHE A 110 10.51 -2.85 12.21
C PHE A 110 10.21 -4.30 11.85
N GLY A 111 10.31 -4.68 10.58
CA GLY A 111 10.22 -6.09 10.19
C GLY A 111 11.34 -6.94 10.80
N SER A 112 12.59 -6.46 10.86
CA SER A 112 13.66 -7.21 11.55
C SER A 112 13.37 -7.37 13.05
N ILE A 113 12.91 -6.30 13.71
CA ILE A 113 12.52 -6.37 15.13
C ILE A 113 11.39 -7.39 15.33
N LEU A 114 10.36 -7.35 14.48
CA LEU A 114 9.24 -8.28 14.51
C LEU A 114 9.73 -9.74 14.40
N THR A 115 10.63 -10.04 13.46
CA THR A 115 11.18 -11.39 13.28
C THR A 115 12.07 -11.84 14.44
N ILE A 116 12.85 -10.94 15.03
CA ILE A 116 13.69 -11.27 16.20
C ILE A 116 12.83 -11.55 17.43
N LEU A 117 11.74 -10.80 17.60
CA LEU A 117 10.85 -10.93 18.76
C LEU A 117 9.83 -12.06 18.62
N ALA A 118 9.49 -12.45 17.39
CA ALA A 118 8.49 -13.46 17.06
C ALA A 118 8.57 -14.77 17.90
N PRO A 119 9.75 -15.39 18.11
CA PRO A 119 9.86 -16.61 18.92
C PRO A 119 9.43 -16.44 20.38
N TYR A 120 9.55 -15.23 20.94
CA TYR A 120 9.18 -14.94 22.33
C TYR A 120 7.68 -14.75 22.53
N PHE A 121 6.92 -14.67 21.43
CA PHE A 121 5.46 -14.49 21.44
C PHE A 121 4.72 -15.68 20.79
N GLU A 122 5.41 -16.80 20.54
CA GLU A 122 4.85 -17.96 19.80
C GLU A 122 4.21 -17.53 18.47
N TYR A 123 4.80 -16.52 17.85
CA TYR A 123 4.25 -15.83 16.69
C TYR A 123 5.13 -16.07 15.47
N GLN A 124 4.53 -16.26 14.28
CA GLN A 124 5.25 -16.39 13.02
C GLN A 124 4.83 -15.28 12.04
N PRO A 125 5.70 -14.29 11.77
CA PRO A 125 5.41 -13.24 10.82
C PRO A 125 5.16 -13.80 9.43
N THR A 126 4.09 -13.33 8.81
CA THR A 126 3.82 -13.55 7.39
C THR A 126 4.21 -12.29 6.60
N PHE A 127 4.09 -12.36 5.28
CA PHE A 127 4.26 -11.19 4.42
C PHE A 127 3.43 -9.97 4.88
N TYR A 128 2.27 -10.17 5.52
CA TYR A 128 1.35 -9.10 5.84
C TYR A 128 1.80 -8.21 6.96
N GLU A 129 2.51 -8.74 7.95
CA GLU A 129 3.05 -7.91 9.02
C GLU A 129 4.25 -7.10 8.53
N PHE A 130 5.03 -7.66 7.61
CA PHE A 130 6.02 -6.89 6.88
C PHE A 130 5.38 -5.80 6.00
N PHE A 131 4.23 -6.08 5.38
CA PHE A 131 3.48 -5.06 4.64
C PHE A 131 2.91 -3.96 5.55
N LEU A 132 2.44 -4.30 6.75
CA LEU A 132 1.97 -3.32 7.74
C LEU A 132 3.11 -2.43 8.24
N THR A 133 4.28 -3.00 8.51
CA THR A 133 5.46 -2.22 8.89
C THR A 133 5.93 -1.30 7.75
N PHE A 134 5.84 -1.75 6.49
CA PHE A 134 6.05 -0.90 5.32
C PHE A 134 5.03 0.24 5.25
N ALA A 135 3.74 -0.04 5.45
CA ALA A 135 2.68 0.97 5.44
C ALA A 135 2.89 2.03 6.54
N ALA A 136 3.23 1.60 7.76
CA ALA A 136 3.57 2.50 8.86
C ALA A 136 4.79 3.37 8.53
N GLY A 137 5.87 2.76 8.00
CA GLY A 137 7.06 3.47 7.55
C GLY A 137 6.75 4.52 6.46
N THR A 138 5.82 4.20 5.55
CA THR A 138 5.38 5.10 4.48
C THR A 138 4.75 6.38 5.06
N VAL A 139 3.92 6.23 6.10
CA VAL A 139 3.32 7.37 6.83
C VAL A 139 4.40 8.23 7.49
N PHE A 140 5.38 7.61 8.16
CA PHE A 140 6.50 8.36 8.76
C PHE A 140 7.34 9.08 7.71
N GLY A 141 7.62 8.46 6.56
CA GLY A 141 8.34 9.08 5.45
C GLY A 141 7.60 10.31 4.90
N GLY A 142 6.28 10.21 4.72
CA GLY A 142 5.44 11.34 4.28
C GLY A 142 5.40 12.48 5.29
N TYR A 143 5.26 12.16 6.58
CA TYR A 143 5.28 13.15 7.66
C TYR A 143 6.64 13.86 7.77
N TYR A 144 7.74 13.10 7.67
CA TYR A 144 9.10 13.65 7.68
C TYR A 144 9.33 14.59 6.49
N PHE A 145 8.89 14.22 5.29
CA PHE A 145 8.94 15.10 4.13
C PHE A 145 8.20 16.42 4.38
N TYR A 146 6.97 16.35 4.91
CA TYR A 146 6.19 17.53 5.23
C TYR A 146 6.92 18.46 6.21
N LYS A 147 7.48 17.90 7.29
CA LYS A 147 8.24 18.65 8.29
C LYS A 147 9.51 19.30 7.76
N LYS A 148 10.11 18.73 6.72
CA LYS A 148 11.39 19.20 6.18
C LYS A 148 11.23 20.20 5.04
N TYR A 149 10.18 20.06 4.23
CA TYR A 149 10.05 20.78 2.96
C TYR A 149 8.78 21.62 2.83
N ILE A 150 7.82 21.51 3.74
CA ILE A 150 6.53 22.21 3.66
C ILE A 150 6.26 23.08 4.91
N ALA A 151 6.56 22.58 6.11
CA ALA A 151 6.30 23.24 7.39
C ALA A 151 7.56 23.83 8.03
#